data_AF-A0A2T4Z050-F1
#
_entry.id   AF-A0A2T4Z050-F1
#
_cell.length_a   1.000
_cell.length_b   1.000
_cell.length_c   1.000
_cell.angle_alpha   90.00
_cell.angle_beta   90.00
_cell.angle_gamma   90.00
#
_symmetry.space_group_name_H-M   'P 1'
#
loop_
_entity.id
_entity.type
_entity.pdbx_description
1 polymer ?
#
loop_
_entity_poly.entity_id
_entity_poly.type
_entity_poly.pdbx_seq_one_letter_code
_entity_poly.pdbx_strand_id
1 'polypeptide(L)'
;MTRTVRNLLLSAVAASALVMAQPLAAQAPHAIEVTVDEAGCIAAPTPACTAELALKAAAEEPEGWAATAAFEAFLQSDPDLAARDRWMARYEAWAKIATVDGIKERIVPVRAEHLARKGDFAAAYRELGLDQPQPAPLSEPSVLILDEARSGRVADALGRVDRLVESDSRDEIRLELLEIAIARAPAEADAVANQIKDRFTRRMAQALQAGARGDMVIARSIDEWARGARANQTAPFDDADTARRDSWDMVLRGAVAANNLEAFRKALAARPPFNSSADAESASRILRVLMREGRAEWIRAFGPALRLPPEDAVSVDEDIGGMRNLPAASLVAVAEAAEATGRSRGAVIDTAVEMLVGRGAVAEARDLFVRLGRIDELNRVTFDQERVGVVFETLWRAVVGRGPKEAVDAVAARITSEGAKAYIARVDGLATRMRAIASGTKAEEPADDEWAVMLDIAIASGDPILMTKIAASMKDAGLRSTAFVQVTKNLWERAAR
;
A
#
# COMPACT_ATOMS: atom_id res chain seq x y z
N MET A 1 -9.42 -34.59 -66.03
CA MET A 1 -9.04 -34.75 -64.61
C MET A 1 -10.23 -35.30 -63.84
N THR A 2 -10.10 -36.49 -63.27
CA THR A 2 -11.17 -37.27 -62.61
C THR A 2 -11.40 -36.82 -61.16
N ARG A 3 -12.61 -37.04 -60.61
CA ARG A 3 -13.02 -36.71 -59.22
C ARG A 3 -11.99 -37.11 -58.15
N THR A 4 -11.26 -38.20 -58.39
CA THR A 4 -10.21 -38.72 -57.52
C THR A 4 -9.03 -37.75 -57.37
N VAL A 5 -8.63 -37.06 -58.44
CA VAL A 5 -7.54 -36.07 -58.43
C VAL A 5 -7.96 -34.81 -57.67
N ARG A 6 -9.23 -34.40 -57.79
CA ARG A 6 -9.77 -33.24 -57.07
C ARG A 6 -9.86 -33.49 -55.56
N ASN A 7 -10.26 -34.69 -55.14
CA ASN A 7 -10.28 -35.06 -53.72
C ASN A 7 -8.85 -35.22 -53.16
N LEU A 8 -7.91 -35.80 -53.91
CA LEU A 8 -6.51 -35.86 -53.50
C LEU A 8 -5.88 -34.46 -53.34
N LEU A 9 -6.19 -33.52 -54.23
CA LEU A 9 -5.73 -32.13 -54.11
C LEU A 9 -6.36 -31.40 -52.92
N LEU A 10 -7.65 -31.62 -52.65
CA LEU A 10 -8.33 -31.03 -51.48
C LEU A 10 -7.81 -31.61 -50.16
N SER A 11 -7.57 -32.92 -50.10
CA SER A 11 -6.97 -33.57 -48.93
C SER A 11 -5.51 -33.15 -48.72
N ALA A 12 -4.75 -32.97 -49.81
CA ALA A 12 -3.37 -32.48 -49.74
C ALA A 12 -3.31 -31.01 -49.30
N VAL A 13 -4.24 -30.15 -49.75
CA VAL A 13 -4.33 -28.76 -49.30
C VAL A 13 -4.82 -28.67 -47.86
N ALA A 14 -5.76 -29.52 -47.44
CA ALA A 14 -6.22 -29.56 -46.04
C ALA A 14 -5.13 -30.10 -45.10
N ALA A 15 -4.39 -31.14 -45.50
CA ALA A 15 -3.26 -31.68 -44.73
C ALA A 15 -2.08 -30.69 -44.70
N SER A 16 -1.81 -29.97 -45.79
CA SER A 16 -0.78 -28.92 -45.83
C SER A 16 -1.20 -27.68 -45.05
N ALA A 17 -2.49 -27.32 -45.04
CA ALA A 17 -3.01 -26.24 -44.20
C ALA A 17 -2.99 -26.61 -42.71
N LEU A 18 -3.25 -27.87 -42.34
CA LEU A 18 -3.07 -28.34 -40.96
C LEU A 18 -1.59 -28.40 -40.55
N VAL A 19 -0.69 -28.87 -41.41
CA VAL A 19 0.76 -28.93 -41.15
C VAL A 19 1.41 -27.55 -41.18
N MET A 20 0.88 -26.59 -41.94
CA MET A 20 1.30 -25.17 -41.95
C MET A 20 0.54 -24.29 -40.94
N ALA A 21 -0.51 -24.80 -40.30
CA ALA A 21 -1.12 -24.17 -39.11
C ALA A 21 -0.46 -24.66 -37.81
N GLN A 22 0.24 -25.81 -37.84
CA GLN A 22 1.03 -26.30 -36.72
C GLN A 22 2.22 -25.40 -36.28
N PRO A 23 2.81 -24.51 -37.11
CA PRO A 23 3.79 -23.54 -36.61
C PRO A 23 3.16 -22.33 -35.92
N LEU A 24 1.88 -22.02 -36.16
CA LEU A 24 1.19 -20.92 -35.45
C LEU A 24 0.67 -21.36 -34.08
N ALA A 25 0.27 -22.63 -33.92
CA ALA A 25 0.03 -23.21 -32.59
C ALA A 25 1.33 -23.49 -31.81
N ALA A 26 2.46 -23.70 -32.52
CA ALA A 26 3.78 -23.86 -31.90
C ALA A 26 4.51 -22.51 -31.61
N GLN A 27 3.90 -21.37 -31.98
CA GLN A 27 4.37 -20.02 -31.64
C GLN A 27 3.55 -19.39 -30.50
N ALA A 28 2.88 -20.20 -29.68
CA ALA A 28 2.41 -19.78 -28.35
C ALA A 28 3.17 -20.58 -27.28
N PRO A 29 4.40 -20.20 -26.90
CA PRO A 29 5.21 -21.00 -25.97
C PRO A 29 4.75 -20.92 -24.50
N HIS A 30 3.59 -20.31 -24.22
CA HIS A 30 3.29 -19.73 -22.91
C HIS A 30 1.92 -20.10 -22.34
N ALA A 31 1.24 -21.15 -22.84
CA ALA A 31 -0.07 -21.51 -22.34
C ALA A 31 -0.01 -21.94 -20.85
N ILE A 32 -0.23 -20.98 -19.96
CA ILE A 32 -0.57 -21.25 -18.56
C ILE A 32 -1.91 -21.98 -18.62
N GLU A 33 -1.94 -23.26 -18.25
CA GLU A 33 -3.21 -23.99 -18.16
C GLU A 33 -4.04 -23.42 -17.00
N VAL A 34 -4.95 -22.51 -17.33
CA VAL A 34 -5.89 -21.91 -16.39
C VAL A 34 -7.29 -22.45 -16.66
N THR A 35 -7.80 -23.25 -15.73
CA THR A 35 -9.21 -23.66 -15.71
C THR A 35 -9.96 -22.72 -14.77
N VAL A 36 -10.79 -21.83 -15.34
CA VAL A 36 -11.60 -20.88 -14.59
C VAL A 36 -13.03 -20.86 -15.14
N ASP A 37 -14.02 -20.97 -14.26
CA ASP A 37 -15.43 -20.78 -14.60
C ASP A 37 -15.73 -19.28 -14.75
N GLU A 38 -15.44 -18.72 -15.92
CA GLU A 38 -15.55 -17.28 -16.14
C GLU A 38 -16.92 -16.72 -15.76
N ALA A 39 -17.99 -17.41 -16.17
CA ALA A 39 -19.35 -16.95 -15.90
C ALA A 39 -19.65 -16.95 -14.39
N GLY A 40 -19.26 -18.01 -13.68
CA GLY A 40 -19.36 -18.08 -12.23
C GLY A 40 -18.52 -17.01 -11.52
N CYS A 41 -17.29 -16.80 -11.98
CA CYS A 41 -16.34 -15.83 -11.41
C CYS A 41 -16.82 -14.38 -11.60
N ILE A 42 -17.40 -14.05 -12.75
CA ILE A 42 -17.97 -12.73 -13.02
C ILE A 42 -19.24 -12.49 -12.19
N ALA A 43 -20.06 -13.54 -12.00
CA ALA A 43 -21.31 -13.42 -11.25
C ALA A 43 -21.10 -13.33 -9.72
N ALA A 44 -20.09 -14.02 -9.19
CA ALA A 44 -19.77 -14.08 -7.77
C ALA A 44 -18.25 -13.95 -7.54
N PRO A 45 -17.68 -12.75 -7.75
CA PRO A 45 -16.24 -12.56 -7.72
C PRO A 45 -15.65 -12.69 -6.31
N THR A 46 -14.57 -13.46 -6.23
CA THR A 46 -13.70 -13.64 -5.07
C THR A 46 -12.25 -13.37 -5.50
N PRO A 47 -11.34 -13.00 -4.58
CA PRO A 47 -9.95 -12.68 -4.94
C PRO A 47 -9.26 -13.81 -5.72
N ALA A 48 -9.47 -15.07 -5.33
CA ALA A 48 -8.87 -16.21 -6.02
C ALA A 48 -9.38 -16.33 -7.46
N CYS A 49 -10.68 -16.12 -7.67
CA CYS A 49 -11.28 -16.31 -8.98
C CYS A 49 -10.99 -15.14 -9.93
N THR A 50 -10.87 -13.90 -9.43
CA THR A 50 -10.43 -12.76 -10.24
C THR A 50 -8.95 -12.84 -10.59
N ALA A 51 -8.11 -13.45 -9.73
CA ALA A 51 -6.71 -13.75 -10.07
C ALA A 51 -6.61 -14.79 -11.20
N GLU A 52 -7.48 -15.80 -11.20
CA GLU A 52 -7.53 -16.78 -12.29
C GLU A 52 -8.05 -16.16 -13.60
N LEU A 53 -9.01 -15.24 -13.54
CA LEU A 53 -9.40 -14.43 -14.70
C LEU A 53 -8.23 -13.58 -15.24
N ALA A 54 -7.40 -13.00 -14.36
CA ALA A 54 -6.21 -12.26 -14.75
C ALA A 54 -5.19 -13.17 -15.46
N LEU A 55 -4.90 -14.35 -14.91
CA LEU A 55 -4.01 -15.32 -15.55
C LEU A 55 -4.54 -15.79 -16.91
N LYS A 56 -5.87 -16.03 -17.01
CA LYS A 56 -6.49 -16.42 -18.27
C LYS A 56 -6.35 -15.32 -19.32
N ALA A 57 -6.59 -14.07 -18.95
CA ALA A 57 -6.39 -12.93 -19.84
C ALA A 57 -4.90 -12.80 -20.23
N ALA A 58 -3.98 -12.99 -19.28
CA ALA A 58 -2.55 -12.90 -19.53
C ALA A 58 -1.99 -14.04 -20.39
N ALA A 59 -2.69 -15.18 -20.52
CA ALA A 59 -2.28 -16.24 -21.44
C ALA A 59 -2.30 -15.79 -22.91
N GLU A 60 -3.04 -14.72 -23.21
CA GLU A 60 -3.10 -14.07 -24.53
C GLU A 60 -2.03 -12.96 -24.69
N GLU A 61 -1.25 -12.65 -23.65
CA GLU A 61 -0.24 -11.60 -23.62
C GLU A 61 1.16 -12.13 -24.05
N PRO A 62 1.85 -11.51 -25.02
CA PRO A 62 3.16 -12.00 -25.49
C PRO A 62 4.30 -11.84 -24.47
N GLU A 63 4.29 -10.76 -23.69
CA GLU A 63 5.38 -10.40 -22.78
C GLU A 63 5.22 -11.05 -21.40
N GLY A 64 3.97 -11.31 -21.00
CA GLY A 64 3.59 -11.94 -19.74
C GLY A 64 3.88 -11.10 -18.50
N TRP A 65 3.94 -9.78 -18.65
CA TRP A 65 4.02 -8.84 -17.53
C TRP A 65 2.75 -8.84 -16.71
N ALA A 66 1.59 -8.95 -17.34
CA ALA A 66 0.32 -9.01 -16.64
C ALA A 66 0.13 -10.37 -15.93
N ALA A 67 0.66 -11.46 -16.48
CA ALA A 67 0.73 -12.76 -15.77
C ALA A 67 1.57 -12.64 -14.49
N THR A 68 2.73 -11.98 -14.61
CA THR A 68 3.63 -11.70 -13.48
C THR A 68 2.94 -10.83 -12.42
N ALA A 69 2.29 -9.75 -12.85
CA ALA A 69 1.53 -8.88 -11.96
C ALA A 69 0.37 -9.60 -11.26
N ALA A 70 -0.28 -10.56 -11.93
CA ALA A 70 -1.34 -11.38 -11.34
C ALA A 70 -0.84 -12.33 -10.26
N PHE A 71 0.29 -13.01 -10.50
CA PHE A 71 0.94 -13.80 -9.45
C PHE A 71 1.32 -12.95 -8.25
N GLU A 72 2.00 -11.83 -8.49
CA GLU A 72 2.43 -10.92 -7.43
C GLU A 72 1.25 -10.33 -6.65
N ALA A 73 0.16 -9.95 -7.33
CA ALA A 73 -1.03 -9.40 -6.67
C ALA A 73 -1.73 -10.42 -5.78
N PHE A 74 -1.84 -11.69 -6.23
CA PHE A 74 -2.37 -12.75 -5.39
C PHE A 74 -1.45 -13.06 -4.20
N LEU A 75 -0.13 -12.92 -4.35
CA LEU A 75 0.80 -13.14 -3.26
C LEU A 75 0.79 -11.96 -2.28
N GLN A 76 0.63 -10.74 -2.77
CA GLN A 76 0.45 -9.51 -1.97
C GLN A 76 -0.88 -9.52 -1.21
N SER A 77 -1.91 -10.18 -1.74
CA SER A 77 -3.19 -10.39 -1.07
C SER A 77 -3.12 -11.43 0.07
N ASP A 78 -1.94 -11.65 0.65
CA ASP A 78 -1.72 -12.39 1.90
C ASP A 78 -2.60 -13.66 2.07
N PRO A 79 -2.63 -14.56 1.07
CA PRO A 79 -3.45 -15.77 1.13
C PRO A 79 -2.91 -16.70 2.21
N ASP A 80 -3.73 -17.65 2.65
CA ASP A 80 -3.24 -18.71 3.54
C ASP A 80 -2.02 -19.43 2.91
N LEU A 81 -1.16 -20.00 3.76
CA LEU A 81 0.09 -20.59 3.29
C LEU A 81 -0.11 -21.69 2.24
N ALA A 82 -1.19 -22.48 2.33
CA ALA A 82 -1.47 -23.55 1.37
C ALA A 82 -1.86 -23.00 -0.01
N ALA A 83 -2.62 -21.92 -0.06
CA ALA A 83 -2.93 -21.20 -1.28
C ALA A 83 -1.69 -20.49 -1.82
N ARG A 84 -0.90 -19.83 -0.96
CA ARG A 84 0.37 -19.21 -1.34
C ARG A 84 1.32 -20.23 -2.00
N ASP A 85 1.44 -21.43 -1.44
CA ASP A 85 2.28 -22.51 -1.98
C ASP A 85 1.88 -22.92 -3.40
N ARG A 86 0.58 -23.11 -3.63
CA ARG A 86 0.07 -23.46 -4.96
C ARG A 86 0.38 -22.37 -5.99
N TRP A 87 0.21 -21.11 -5.62
CA TRP A 87 0.44 -19.98 -6.50
C TRP A 87 1.92 -19.70 -6.72
N MET A 88 2.76 -19.88 -5.70
CA MET A 88 4.22 -19.83 -5.85
C MET A 88 4.72 -20.91 -6.79
N ALA A 89 4.24 -22.15 -6.67
CA ALA A 89 4.64 -23.22 -7.59
C ALA A 89 4.26 -22.89 -9.05
N ARG A 90 3.09 -22.29 -9.28
CA ARG A 90 2.66 -21.81 -10.61
C ARG A 90 3.53 -20.65 -11.10
N TYR A 91 3.85 -19.68 -10.22
CA TYR A 91 4.70 -18.56 -10.57
C TYR A 91 6.13 -19.02 -10.91
N GLU A 92 6.66 -20.00 -10.20
CA GLU A 92 7.97 -20.61 -10.49
C GLU A 92 7.98 -21.36 -11.82
N ALA A 93 6.91 -22.08 -12.14
CA ALA A 93 6.77 -22.71 -13.46
C ALA A 93 6.73 -21.65 -14.56
N TRP A 94 5.99 -20.56 -14.36
CA TRP A 94 5.92 -19.41 -15.27
C TRP A 94 7.29 -18.75 -15.47
N ALA A 95 7.98 -18.37 -14.38
CA ALA A 95 9.26 -17.69 -14.45
C ALA A 95 10.35 -18.51 -15.15
N LYS A 96 10.28 -19.86 -15.10
CA LYS A 96 11.20 -20.75 -15.83
C LYS A 96 11.05 -20.68 -17.35
N ILE A 97 9.84 -20.40 -17.84
CA ILE A 97 9.52 -20.36 -19.27
C ILE A 97 9.41 -18.93 -19.81
N ALA A 98 9.42 -17.93 -18.92
CA ALA A 98 9.42 -16.52 -19.30
C ALA A 98 10.65 -16.19 -20.15
N THR A 99 10.45 -15.45 -21.23
CA THR A 99 11.50 -15.08 -22.18
C THR A 99 12.18 -13.76 -21.83
N VAL A 100 11.48 -12.89 -21.09
CA VAL A 100 11.98 -11.60 -20.61
C VAL A 100 12.82 -11.80 -19.35
N ASP A 101 14.10 -11.45 -19.38
CA ASP A 101 15.01 -11.64 -18.25
C ASP A 101 14.57 -10.89 -16.99
N GLY A 102 14.01 -9.68 -17.15
CA GLY A 102 13.43 -8.93 -16.03
C GLY A 102 12.28 -9.67 -15.30
N ILE A 103 11.53 -10.52 -15.99
CA ILE A 103 10.47 -11.35 -15.35
C ILE A 103 11.10 -12.50 -14.56
N LYS A 104 12.18 -13.11 -15.07
CA LYS A 104 12.91 -14.18 -14.38
C LYS A 104 13.52 -13.71 -13.06
N GLU A 105 13.94 -12.45 -13.00
CA GLU A 105 14.54 -11.85 -11.81
C GLU A 105 13.50 -11.43 -10.77
N ARG A 106 12.29 -11.01 -11.19
CA ARG A 106 11.22 -10.57 -10.28
C ARG A 106 10.72 -11.63 -9.31
N ILE A 107 10.83 -12.91 -9.66
CA ILE A 107 10.41 -13.98 -8.76
C ILE A 107 11.33 -14.11 -7.54
N VAL A 108 12.59 -13.67 -7.62
CA VAL A 108 13.60 -13.81 -6.54
C VAL A 108 13.14 -13.14 -5.24
N PRO A 109 12.80 -11.84 -5.21
CA PRO A 109 12.29 -11.20 -3.99
C PRO A 109 10.97 -11.80 -3.51
N VAL A 110 10.10 -12.23 -4.42
CA VAL A 110 8.79 -12.84 -4.09
C VAL A 110 8.97 -14.23 -3.44
N ARG A 111 9.92 -15.02 -3.93
CA ARG A 111 10.32 -16.30 -3.35
C ARG A 111 10.96 -16.09 -1.98
N ALA A 112 11.84 -15.12 -1.83
CA ALA A 112 12.43 -14.77 -0.54
C ALA A 112 11.36 -14.37 0.48
N GLU A 113 10.41 -13.51 0.12
CA GLU A 113 9.27 -13.13 0.97
C GLU A 113 8.42 -14.36 1.32
N HIS A 114 8.17 -15.25 0.36
CA HIS A 114 7.42 -16.48 0.61
C HIS A 114 8.12 -17.41 1.61
N LEU A 115 9.43 -17.59 1.49
CA LEU A 115 10.25 -18.36 2.42
C LEU A 115 10.25 -17.73 3.82
N ALA A 116 10.39 -16.40 3.89
CA ALA A 116 10.31 -15.64 5.14
C ALA A 116 8.94 -15.83 5.82
N ARG A 117 7.83 -15.81 5.07
CA ARG A 117 6.47 -16.07 5.58
C ARG A 117 6.28 -17.50 6.09
N LYS A 118 6.98 -18.48 5.52
CA LYS A 118 7.06 -19.86 6.05
C LYS A 118 7.93 -19.96 7.30
N GLY A 119 8.64 -18.88 7.65
CA GLY A 119 9.61 -18.85 8.72
C GLY A 119 10.98 -19.39 8.33
N ASP A 120 11.27 -19.65 7.05
CA ASP A 120 12.61 -20.03 6.58
C ASP A 120 13.38 -18.79 6.11
N PHE A 121 13.75 -17.95 7.08
CA PHE A 121 14.51 -16.73 6.84
C PHE A 121 15.90 -17.03 6.28
N ALA A 122 16.52 -18.13 6.71
CA ALA A 122 17.82 -18.54 6.19
C ALA A 122 17.76 -18.82 4.68
N ALA A 123 16.72 -19.52 4.20
CA ALA A 123 16.52 -19.69 2.76
C ALA A 123 16.20 -18.37 2.06
N ALA A 124 15.40 -17.49 2.68
CA ALA A 124 15.12 -16.17 2.12
C ALA A 124 16.39 -15.33 1.90
N TYR A 125 17.31 -15.31 2.86
CA TYR A 125 18.60 -14.63 2.70
C TYR A 125 19.47 -15.27 1.61
N ARG A 126 19.48 -16.60 1.49
CA ARG A 126 20.18 -17.28 0.37
C ARG A 126 19.62 -16.91 -0.98
N GLU A 127 18.29 -16.85 -1.08
CA GLU A 127 17.58 -16.48 -2.32
C GLU A 127 17.96 -15.08 -2.78
N LEU A 128 18.07 -14.13 -1.84
CA LEU A 128 18.51 -12.76 -2.13
C LEU A 128 20.04 -12.62 -2.31
N GLY A 129 20.81 -13.71 -2.23
CA GLY A 129 22.27 -13.65 -2.28
C GLY A 129 22.92 -12.98 -1.06
N LEU A 130 22.16 -12.77 0.02
CA LEU A 130 22.59 -12.06 1.23
C LEU A 130 23.41 -12.91 2.19
N ASP A 131 23.47 -14.21 1.99
CA ASP A 131 24.35 -15.13 2.72
C ASP A 131 25.78 -15.18 2.13
N GLN A 132 26.05 -14.44 1.06
CA GLN A 132 27.40 -14.37 0.49
C GLN A 132 28.34 -13.49 1.35
N PRO A 133 29.67 -13.75 1.33
CA PRO A 133 30.64 -12.96 2.09
C PRO A 133 30.64 -11.46 1.73
N GLN A 134 30.25 -11.12 0.51
CA GLN A 134 30.10 -9.75 0.01
C GLN A 134 28.75 -9.63 -0.71
N PRO A 135 27.65 -9.37 0.02
CA PRO A 135 26.35 -9.16 -0.60
C PRO A 135 26.38 -7.93 -1.51
N ALA A 136 25.63 -7.96 -2.61
CA ALA A 136 25.55 -6.83 -3.52
C ALA A 136 24.95 -5.60 -2.80
N PRO A 137 25.53 -4.40 -2.94
CA PRO A 137 25.13 -3.22 -2.18
C PRO A 137 23.69 -2.73 -2.45
N LEU A 138 23.04 -3.22 -3.51
CA LEU A 138 21.65 -2.88 -3.87
C LEU A 138 20.59 -3.77 -3.20
N SER A 139 21.00 -4.82 -2.49
CA SER A 139 20.07 -5.67 -1.76
C SER A 139 19.84 -5.06 -0.38
N GLU A 140 18.84 -4.18 -0.23
CA GLU A 140 18.50 -3.57 1.06
C GLU A 140 17.95 -4.65 2.02
N PRO A 141 18.74 -5.17 2.98
CA PRO A 141 18.34 -6.29 3.82
C PRO A 141 17.44 -5.82 4.97
N SER A 142 17.30 -4.51 5.15
CA SER A 142 16.63 -3.85 6.26
C SER A 142 15.19 -4.36 6.41
N VAL A 143 14.44 -4.43 5.32
CA VAL A 143 13.04 -4.91 5.36
C VAL A 143 12.97 -6.37 5.83
N LEU A 144 13.81 -7.26 5.27
CA LEU A 144 13.80 -8.68 5.64
C LEU A 144 14.28 -8.92 7.08
N ILE A 145 15.27 -8.15 7.55
CA ILE A 145 15.76 -8.18 8.94
C ILE A 145 14.64 -7.74 9.89
N LEU A 146 13.94 -6.65 9.57
CA LEU A 146 12.82 -6.17 10.38
C LEU A 146 11.64 -7.16 10.34
N ASP A 147 11.39 -7.83 9.22
CA ASP A 147 10.35 -8.86 9.13
C ASP A 147 10.69 -10.13 9.93
N GLU A 148 11.97 -10.53 9.96
CA GLU A 148 12.46 -11.61 10.81
C GLU A 148 12.19 -11.30 12.28
N ALA A 149 12.52 -10.08 12.71
CA ALA A 149 12.23 -9.60 14.03
C ALA A 149 10.72 -9.52 14.32
N ARG A 150 9.90 -9.03 13.37
CA ARG A 150 8.43 -8.99 13.49
C ARG A 150 7.81 -10.39 13.60
N SER A 151 8.48 -11.42 13.05
CA SER A 151 8.12 -12.83 13.21
C SER A 151 8.46 -13.43 14.58
N GLY A 152 9.05 -12.63 15.49
CA GLY A 152 9.43 -13.05 16.84
C GLY A 152 10.87 -13.54 16.97
N ARG A 153 11.69 -13.42 15.91
CA ARG A 153 13.10 -13.81 15.88
C ARG A 153 14.04 -12.61 15.97
N VAL A 154 13.87 -11.82 17.03
CA VAL A 154 14.68 -10.61 17.24
C VAL A 154 16.17 -10.96 17.41
N ALA A 155 16.49 -12.03 18.15
CA ALA A 155 17.87 -12.49 18.37
C ALA A 155 18.58 -12.89 17.08
N ASP A 156 17.89 -13.56 16.16
CA ASP A 156 18.45 -13.98 14.87
C ASP A 156 18.66 -12.77 13.95
N ALA A 157 17.68 -11.86 13.91
CA ALA A 157 17.73 -10.63 13.12
C ALA A 157 18.88 -9.71 13.55
N LEU A 158 19.18 -9.65 14.85
CA LEU A 158 20.20 -8.77 15.41
C LEU A 158 21.60 -9.03 14.84
N GLY A 159 21.98 -10.30 14.66
CA GLY A 159 23.26 -10.68 14.04
C GLY A 159 23.35 -10.34 12.55
N ARG A 160 22.22 -10.09 11.87
CA ARG A 160 22.17 -9.69 10.46
C ARG A 160 22.50 -8.20 10.28
N VAL A 161 22.19 -7.36 11.26
CA VAL A 161 22.49 -5.92 11.22
C VAL A 161 23.98 -5.64 11.10
N ASP A 162 24.82 -6.46 11.73
CA ASP A 162 26.28 -6.31 11.63
C ASP A 162 26.83 -6.51 10.21
N ARG A 163 26.05 -7.13 9.31
CA ARG A 163 26.41 -7.37 7.91
C ARG A 163 26.05 -6.22 6.97
N LEU A 164 25.28 -5.23 7.43
CA LEU A 164 24.92 -4.06 6.63
C LEU A 164 26.18 -3.23 6.32
N VAL A 165 26.34 -2.80 5.06
CA VAL A 165 27.56 -2.11 4.59
C VAL A 165 27.72 -0.74 5.27
N GLU A 166 26.64 0.01 5.41
CA GLU A 166 26.65 1.36 5.98
C GLU A 166 26.59 1.31 7.52
N SER A 167 27.61 1.88 8.19
CA SER A 167 27.70 1.87 9.65
C SER A 167 26.62 2.67 10.34
N ASP A 168 26.25 3.81 9.76
CA ASP A 168 25.33 4.77 10.38
C ASP A 168 23.90 4.23 10.36
N SER A 169 23.54 3.53 9.27
CA SER A 169 22.29 2.81 9.08
C SER A 169 22.13 1.62 10.06
N ARG A 170 23.21 1.09 10.66
CA ARG A 170 23.12 -0.05 11.59
C ARG A 170 22.44 0.32 12.91
N ASP A 171 22.80 1.45 13.51
CA ASP A 171 22.25 1.84 14.80
C ASP A 171 20.81 2.35 14.67
N GLU A 172 20.45 2.94 13.52
CA GLU A 172 19.07 3.25 13.16
C GLU A 172 18.21 1.99 13.03
N ILE A 173 18.70 0.97 12.30
CA ILE A 173 18.03 -0.34 12.22
C ILE A 173 17.92 -1.01 13.59
N ARG A 174 18.94 -0.91 14.46
CA ARG A 174 18.86 -1.42 15.83
C ARG A 174 17.81 -0.70 16.66
N LEU A 175 17.62 0.60 16.46
CA LEU A 175 16.58 1.37 17.13
C LEU A 175 15.17 0.90 16.68
N GLU A 176 14.98 0.62 15.39
CA GLU A 176 13.74 0.02 14.90
C GLU A 176 13.53 -1.42 15.41
N LEU A 177 14.59 -2.23 15.44
CA LEU A 177 14.55 -3.57 16.05
C LEU A 177 14.20 -3.51 17.53
N LEU A 178 14.67 -2.50 18.26
CA LEU A 178 14.33 -2.30 19.66
C LEU A 178 12.84 -2.01 19.82
N GLU A 179 12.24 -1.21 18.95
CA GLU A 179 10.80 -0.95 18.95
C GLU A 179 10.00 -2.24 18.69
N ILE A 180 10.44 -3.05 17.73
CA ILE A 180 9.85 -4.38 17.45
C ILE A 180 10.01 -5.31 18.66
N ALA A 181 11.20 -5.33 19.28
CA ALA A 181 11.49 -6.14 20.45
C ALA A 181 10.60 -5.75 21.63
N ILE A 182 10.42 -4.46 21.90
CA ILE A 182 9.48 -3.97 22.92
C ILE A 182 8.06 -4.49 22.65
N ALA A 183 7.63 -4.49 21.40
CA ALA A 183 6.28 -4.91 21.03
C ALA A 183 6.07 -6.44 21.04
N ARG A 184 7.10 -7.23 20.71
CA ARG A 184 6.95 -8.65 20.35
C ARG A 184 7.89 -9.61 21.06
N ALA A 185 9.06 -9.15 21.50
CA ALA A 185 10.04 -9.94 22.24
C ALA A 185 10.63 -9.14 23.42
N PRO A 186 9.84 -8.77 24.45
CA PRO A 186 10.28 -7.83 25.48
C PRO A 186 11.52 -8.29 26.27
N ALA A 187 11.73 -9.60 26.38
CA ALA A 187 12.90 -10.19 27.02
C ALA A 187 14.22 -9.88 26.27
N GLU A 188 14.14 -9.57 24.97
CA GLU A 188 15.30 -9.29 24.12
C GLU A 188 15.56 -7.78 23.97
N ALA A 189 14.61 -6.93 24.38
CA ALA A 189 14.70 -5.48 24.20
C ALA A 189 15.97 -4.87 24.84
N ASP A 190 16.32 -5.29 26.06
CA ASP A 190 17.55 -4.80 26.71
C ASP A 190 18.82 -5.27 25.98
N ALA A 191 18.82 -6.47 25.40
CA ALA A 191 19.94 -6.97 24.61
C ALA A 191 20.13 -6.16 23.31
N VAL A 192 19.03 -5.84 22.61
CA VAL A 192 19.07 -4.99 21.41
C VAL A 192 19.58 -3.59 21.75
N ALA A 193 19.04 -2.97 22.81
CA ALA A 193 19.44 -1.64 23.25
C ALA A 193 20.94 -1.55 23.58
N ASN A 194 21.51 -2.60 24.18
CA ASN A 194 22.93 -2.67 24.54
C ASN A 194 23.88 -2.76 23.34
N GLN A 195 23.39 -3.11 22.15
CA GLN A 195 24.21 -3.18 20.94
C GLN A 195 24.33 -1.85 20.19
N ILE A 196 23.56 -0.83 20.59
CA ILE A 196 23.61 0.50 19.98
C ILE A 196 24.87 1.23 20.45
N LYS A 197 25.76 1.54 19.52
CA LYS A 197 27.11 2.07 19.81
C LYS A 197 27.14 3.58 19.85
N ASP A 198 26.43 4.23 18.92
CA ASP A 198 26.34 5.67 18.86
C ASP A 198 25.70 6.23 20.14
N ARG A 199 26.28 7.33 20.63
CA ARG A 199 25.89 7.94 21.90
C ARG A 199 24.49 8.55 21.81
N PHE A 200 24.14 9.18 20.69
CA PHE A 200 22.84 9.82 20.51
C PHE A 200 21.75 8.77 20.34
N THR A 201 21.96 7.78 19.45
CA THR A 201 21.01 6.69 19.23
C THR A 201 20.80 5.86 20.48
N ARG A 202 21.83 5.63 21.32
CA ARG A 202 21.66 4.96 22.61
C ARG A 202 20.75 5.74 23.56
N ARG A 203 20.82 7.07 23.55
CA ARG A 203 19.93 7.90 24.36
C ARG A 203 18.50 7.87 23.82
N MET A 204 18.31 7.82 22.51
CA MET A 204 16.99 7.59 21.90
C MET A 204 16.42 6.21 22.27
N ALA A 205 17.25 5.17 22.27
CA ALA A 205 16.87 3.83 22.73
C ALA A 205 16.43 3.82 24.20
N GLN A 206 17.14 4.51 25.09
CA GLN A 206 16.73 4.65 26.48
C GLN A 206 15.40 5.40 26.62
N ALA A 207 15.15 6.40 25.78
CA ALA A 207 13.89 7.15 25.78
C ALA A 207 12.72 6.26 25.31
N LEU A 208 12.95 5.45 24.27
CA LEU A 208 12.01 4.44 23.79
C LEU A 208 11.67 3.42 24.89
N GLN A 209 12.68 2.89 25.60
CA GLN A 209 12.47 1.98 26.73
C GLN A 209 11.77 2.65 27.92
N ALA A 210 12.08 3.92 28.21
CA ALA A 210 11.39 4.68 29.25
C ALA A 210 9.91 4.86 28.93
N GLY A 211 9.58 5.13 27.66
CA GLY A 211 8.21 5.14 27.14
C GLY A 211 7.49 3.81 27.33
N ALA A 212 8.12 2.71 26.93
CA ALA A 212 7.57 1.36 27.09
C ALA A 212 7.22 1.03 28.55
N ARG A 213 8.09 1.44 29.48
CA ARG A 213 7.95 1.19 30.93
C ARG A 213 7.09 2.24 31.65
N GLY A 214 6.80 3.38 31.02
CA GLY A 214 6.15 4.52 31.67
C GLY A 214 7.05 5.28 32.66
N ASP A 215 8.37 5.19 32.51
CA ASP A 215 9.35 5.85 33.38
C ASP A 215 9.61 7.29 32.95
N MET A 216 8.83 8.22 33.50
CA MET A 216 8.96 9.64 33.16
C MET A 216 10.21 10.29 33.78
N VAL A 217 10.86 9.66 34.76
CA VAL A 217 12.09 10.20 35.36
C VAL A 217 13.24 10.04 34.37
N ILE A 218 13.38 8.84 33.80
CA ILE A 218 14.38 8.58 32.75
C ILE A 218 14.08 9.42 31.50
N ALA A 219 12.81 9.48 31.08
CA ALA A 219 12.41 10.30 29.92
C ALA A 219 12.85 11.77 30.07
N ARG A 220 12.58 12.39 31.23
CA ARG A 220 13.00 13.77 31.52
C ARG A 220 14.51 13.93 31.56
N SER A 221 15.23 12.98 32.17
CA SER A 221 16.69 13.02 32.22
C SER A 221 17.33 12.97 30.83
N ILE A 222 16.75 12.19 29.91
CA ILE A 222 17.23 12.12 28.53
C ILE A 222 16.92 13.39 27.76
N ASP A 223 15.73 13.97 27.94
CA ASP A 223 15.38 15.26 27.36
C ASP A 223 16.36 16.36 27.82
N GLU A 224 16.63 16.45 29.12
CA GLU A 224 17.64 17.37 29.68
C GLU A 224 19.04 17.12 29.08
N TRP A 225 19.44 15.86 28.94
CA TRP A 225 20.69 15.51 28.28
C TRP A 225 20.69 15.94 26.81
N ALA A 226 19.60 15.71 26.06
CA ALA A 226 19.49 16.08 24.66
C ALA A 226 19.57 17.59 24.47
N ARG A 227 19.00 18.38 25.40
CA ARG A 227 19.17 19.84 25.45
C ARG A 227 20.64 20.22 25.69
N GLY A 228 21.31 19.59 26.65
CA GLY A 228 22.70 19.90 27.01
C GLY A 228 23.76 19.44 26.00
N ALA A 229 23.54 18.30 25.34
CA ALA A 229 24.43 17.79 24.29
C ALA A 229 24.49 18.73 23.08
N ARG A 230 23.39 19.45 22.81
CA ARG A 230 23.24 20.36 21.67
C ARG A 230 23.77 21.76 21.91
N ALA A 231 23.76 22.25 23.15
CA ALA A 231 24.44 23.50 23.51
C ALA A 231 25.95 23.48 23.15
N ASN A 232 26.51 22.29 22.93
CA ASN A 232 27.92 22.07 22.64
C ASN A 232 28.21 21.60 21.18
N GLN A 233 27.22 21.56 20.27
CA GLN A 233 27.41 21.14 18.87
C GLN A 233 27.26 22.32 17.90
N THR A 234 28.22 22.45 16.97
CA THR A 234 28.34 23.53 15.96
C THR A 234 28.00 23.08 14.53
N ALA A 235 27.32 21.95 14.34
CA ALA A 235 26.96 21.38 13.03
C ALA A 235 25.48 21.62 12.68
N PRO A 236 25.11 21.65 11.38
CA PRO A 236 23.82 22.17 10.93
C PRO A 236 22.73 21.12 11.15
N PHE A 237 22.00 21.24 12.26
CA PHE A 237 20.63 20.73 12.31
C PHE A 237 19.71 21.84 11.80
N ASP A 238 18.80 21.52 10.87
CA ASP A 238 17.98 22.51 10.16
C ASP A 238 17.01 23.32 11.05
N ASP A 239 16.81 22.95 12.32
CA ASP A 239 16.23 23.85 13.34
C ASP A 239 16.49 23.27 14.75
N ALA A 240 16.82 24.12 15.72
CA ALA A 240 16.93 23.78 17.13
C ALA A 240 15.62 23.25 17.74
N ASP A 241 14.47 23.62 17.16
CA ASP A 241 13.17 23.15 17.62
C ASP A 241 12.84 21.72 17.17
N THR A 242 13.24 21.29 15.96
CA THR A 242 13.06 19.91 15.48
C THR A 242 13.79 18.91 16.36
N ALA A 243 15.03 19.23 16.70
CA ALA A 243 15.87 18.35 17.47
C ALA A 243 15.31 18.18 18.91
N ARG A 244 14.81 19.25 19.56
CA ARG A 244 14.35 19.24 20.98
C ARG A 244 13.35 18.12 21.31
N ARG A 245 12.69 17.53 20.33
CA ARG A 245 11.52 16.67 20.52
C ARG A 245 11.74 15.19 20.23
N ASP A 246 12.84 14.82 19.57
CA ASP A 246 13.15 13.41 19.23
C ASP A 246 13.06 12.47 20.44
N SER A 247 13.56 12.91 21.60
CA SER A 247 13.54 12.10 22.82
C SER A 247 12.12 11.80 23.31
N TRP A 248 11.23 12.80 23.32
CA TRP A 248 9.83 12.61 23.71
C TRP A 248 9.05 11.81 22.67
N ASP A 249 9.40 11.95 21.40
CA ASP A 249 8.77 11.17 20.34
C ASP A 249 9.16 9.70 20.44
N MET A 250 10.40 9.40 20.82
CA MET A 250 10.82 8.05 21.18
C MET A 250 10.05 7.53 22.40
N VAL A 251 9.85 8.33 23.44
CA VAL A 251 9.02 7.93 24.59
C VAL A 251 7.59 7.59 24.15
N LEU A 252 6.98 8.39 23.28
CA LEU A 252 5.63 8.13 22.76
C LEU A 252 5.60 6.85 21.91
N ARG A 253 6.56 6.66 20.99
CA ARG A 253 6.70 5.43 20.19
C ARG A 253 6.88 4.20 21.08
N GLY A 254 7.69 4.30 22.13
CA GLY A 254 7.95 3.20 23.05
C GLY A 254 6.69 2.77 23.80
N ALA A 255 5.88 3.74 24.22
CA ALA A 255 4.58 3.45 24.82
C ALA A 255 3.63 2.77 23.82
N VAL A 256 3.57 3.24 22.56
CA VAL A 256 2.79 2.62 21.48
C VAL A 256 3.23 1.18 21.23
N ALA A 257 4.54 0.95 21.09
CA ALA A 257 5.13 -0.36 20.86
C ALA A 257 4.81 -1.34 22.00
N ALA A 258 4.95 -0.90 23.25
CA ALA A 258 4.61 -1.70 24.43
C ALA A 258 3.09 -1.86 24.66
N ASN A 259 2.25 -1.27 23.79
CA ASN A 259 0.80 -1.20 23.95
C ASN A 259 0.38 -0.63 25.33
N ASN A 260 1.13 0.36 25.83
CA ASN A 260 0.95 0.95 27.16
C ASN A 260 0.28 2.33 27.07
N LEU A 261 -1.05 2.36 26.99
CA LEU A 261 -1.82 3.61 26.84
C LEU A 261 -1.66 4.55 28.04
N GLU A 262 -1.45 4.01 29.25
CA GLU A 262 -1.23 4.84 30.43
C GLU A 262 0.11 5.57 30.36
N ALA A 263 1.19 4.87 29.98
CA ALA A 263 2.49 5.49 29.73
C ALA A 263 2.41 6.54 28.63
N PHE A 264 1.66 6.27 27.55
CA PHE A 264 1.44 7.22 26.47
C PHE A 264 0.75 8.50 26.98
N ARG A 265 -0.32 8.37 27.78
CA ARG A 265 -1.00 9.53 28.40
C ARG A 265 -0.07 10.31 29.34
N LYS A 266 0.73 9.62 30.15
CA LYS A 266 1.73 10.26 31.04
C LYS A 266 2.79 11.01 30.23
N ALA A 267 3.27 10.41 29.15
CA ALA A 267 4.24 11.02 28.24
C ALA A 267 3.66 12.25 27.55
N LEU A 268 2.42 12.18 27.02
CA LEU A 268 1.74 13.33 26.43
C LEU A 268 1.57 14.49 27.42
N ALA A 269 1.25 14.19 28.69
CA ALA A 269 1.12 15.21 29.72
C ALA A 269 2.46 15.82 30.16
N ALA A 270 3.55 15.07 30.05
CA ALA A 270 4.89 15.50 30.46
C ALA A 270 5.69 16.17 29.33
N ARG A 271 5.39 15.83 28.08
CA ARG A 271 6.01 16.39 26.88
C ARG A 271 5.74 17.90 26.79
N PRO A 272 6.69 18.70 26.31
CA PRO A 272 6.42 20.06 25.84
C PRO A 272 5.23 20.09 24.84
N PRO A 273 4.40 21.14 24.86
CA PRO A 273 3.25 21.23 23.95
C PRO A 273 3.67 21.08 22.49
N PHE A 274 2.84 20.40 21.68
CA PHE A 274 2.97 20.42 20.23
C PHE A 274 2.55 21.82 19.74
N ASN A 275 3.49 22.67 19.34
CA ASN A 275 3.25 24.08 19.02
C ASN A 275 4.10 24.67 17.88
N SER A 276 4.74 23.84 17.03
CA SER A 276 5.39 24.31 15.80
C SER A 276 5.32 23.32 14.64
N SER A 277 5.75 23.70 13.44
CA SER A 277 5.71 22.82 12.26
C SER A 277 6.55 21.55 12.41
N ALA A 278 7.66 21.59 13.16
CA ALA A 278 8.44 20.39 13.47
C ALA A 278 7.67 19.41 14.38
N ASP A 279 6.84 19.92 15.29
CA ASP A 279 5.92 19.10 16.07
C ASP A 279 4.85 18.44 15.19
N ALA A 280 4.43 19.11 14.12
CA ALA A 280 3.47 18.56 13.19
C ALA A 280 4.01 17.32 12.48
N GLU A 281 5.24 17.35 11.97
CA GLU A 281 5.87 16.18 11.32
C GLU A 281 6.11 15.03 12.31
N SER A 282 6.59 15.35 13.52
CA SER A 282 6.72 14.38 14.61
C SER A 282 5.38 13.70 14.94
N ALA A 283 4.33 14.50 15.14
CA ALA A 283 2.99 14.01 15.42
C ALA A 283 2.44 13.17 14.26
N SER A 284 2.78 13.53 13.03
CA SER A 284 2.39 12.82 11.82
C SER A 284 2.88 11.37 11.84
N ARG A 285 4.16 11.14 12.19
CA ARG A 285 4.74 9.79 12.27
C ARG A 285 4.02 8.89 13.26
N ILE A 286 3.74 9.41 14.46
CA ILE A 286 3.00 8.67 15.49
C ILE A 286 1.58 8.39 15.00
N LEU A 287 0.92 9.41 14.45
CA LEU A 287 -0.46 9.31 13.99
C LEU A 287 -0.60 8.30 12.84
N ARG A 288 0.35 8.22 11.91
CA ARG A 288 0.35 7.20 10.84
C ARG A 288 0.30 5.78 11.39
N VAL A 289 1.08 5.50 12.43
CA VAL A 289 1.06 4.18 13.10
C VAL A 289 -0.29 3.93 13.76
N LEU A 290 -0.80 4.90 14.53
CA LEU A 290 -2.08 4.77 15.23
C LEU A 290 -3.26 4.57 14.25
N MET A 291 -3.25 5.31 13.15
CA MET A 291 -4.25 5.24 12.08
C MET A 291 -4.22 3.89 11.37
N ARG A 292 -3.05 3.45 10.92
CA ARG A 292 -2.85 2.15 10.26
C ARG A 292 -3.31 0.99 11.15
N GLU A 293 -3.08 1.09 12.45
CA GLU A 293 -3.43 0.04 13.42
C GLU A 293 -4.86 0.16 13.98
N GLY A 294 -5.62 1.19 13.60
CA GLY A 294 -6.98 1.42 14.07
C GLY A 294 -7.08 1.70 15.57
N ARG A 295 -6.08 2.37 16.17
CA ARG A 295 -5.99 2.59 17.63
C ARG A 295 -6.84 3.77 18.11
N ALA A 296 -8.16 3.63 18.05
CA ALA A 296 -9.11 4.71 18.38
C ALA A 296 -8.87 5.38 19.74
N GLU A 297 -8.66 4.62 20.82
CA GLU A 297 -8.42 5.20 22.16
C GLU A 297 -7.13 6.01 22.26
N TRP A 298 -6.12 5.65 21.46
CA TRP A 298 -4.85 6.35 21.39
C TRP A 298 -4.99 7.65 20.62
N ILE A 299 -5.71 7.62 19.49
CA ILE A 299 -6.01 8.82 18.69
C ILE A 299 -6.83 9.82 19.53
N ARG A 300 -7.81 9.34 20.33
CA ARG A 300 -8.58 10.19 21.28
C ARG A 300 -7.71 10.83 22.36
N ALA A 301 -6.67 10.14 22.84
CA ALA A 301 -5.73 10.72 23.78
C ALA A 301 -4.77 11.71 23.10
N PHE A 302 -4.39 11.42 21.85
CA PHE A 302 -3.39 12.18 21.11
C PHE A 302 -3.94 13.50 20.54
N GLY A 303 -5.12 13.47 19.92
CA GLY A 303 -5.71 14.64 19.26
C GLY A 303 -5.79 15.90 20.12
N PRO A 304 -6.33 15.84 21.35
CA PRO A 304 -6.38 16.99 22.25
C PRO A 304 -5.03 17.50 22.74
N ALA A 305 -3.97 16.68 22.65
CA ALA A 305 -2.61 17.10 23.00
C ALA A 305 -1.93 17.91 21.89
N LEU A 306 -2.43 17.81 20.65
CA LEU A 306 -1.93 18.58 19.50
C LEU A 306 -2.45 20.01 19.54
N ARG A 307 -1.61 20.94 20.02
CA ARG A 307 -1.92 22.38 20.10
C ARG A 307 -1.18 23.17 19.02
N LEU A 308 -1.15 22.59 17.82
CA LEU A 308 -0.42 23.14 16.69
C LEU A 308 -1.00 24.52 16.29
N PRO A 309 -0.17 25.43 15.76
CA PRO A 309 -0.63 26.66 15.14
C PRO A 309 -1.77 26.38 14.13
N PRO A 310 -2.75 27.29 13.96
CA PRO A 310 -3.89 27.08 13.07
C PRO A 310 -3.52 26.77 11.61
N GLU A 311 -2.37 27.26 11.16
CA GLU A 311 -1.77 27.04 9.84
C GLU A 311 -1.04 25.69 9.70
N ASP A 312 -0.70 25.04 10.81
CA ASP A 312 -0.04 23.74 10.83
C ASP A 312 -1.08 22.61 10.88
N ALA A 313 -0.75 21.49 10.24
CA ALA A 313 -1.60 20.32 10.19
C ALA A 313 -0.75 19.05 10.21
N VAL A 314 -1.33 17.95 10.68
CA VAL A 314 -0.62 16.68 10.80
C VAL A 314 -0.84 15.85 9.55
N SER A 315 0.25 15.39 8.96
CA SER A 315 0.20 14.42 7.90
C SER A 315 -0.20 13.06 8.45
N VAL A 316 -1.10 12.41 7.74
CA VAL A 316 -1.32 10.98 7.94
C VAL A 316 -0.96 10.27 6.66
N ASP A 317 0.18 10.55 6.03
CA ASP A 317 0.70 9.76 4.90
C ASP A 317 2.17 10.06 4.63
N GLU A 318 2.96 9.06 4.24
CA GLU A 318 4.40 9.25 3.97
C GLU A 318 4.68 9.72 2.54
N ASP A 319 3.83 9.34 1.57
CA ASP A 319 4.21 9.35 0.16
C ASP A 319 3.85 10.64 -0.62
N ILE A 320 3.02 11.54 -0.06
CA ILE A 320 2.41 12.64 -0.83
C ILE A 320 2.60 14.05 -0.21
N GLY A 321 3.47 14.19 0.81
CA GLY A 321 3.82 15.50 1.38
C GLY A 321 2.65 16.31 1.96
N GLY A 322 2.79 17.64 2.06
CA GLY A 322 1.84 18.57 2.72
C GLY A 322 0.42 18.61 2.13
N MET A 323 0.17 17.91 1.03
CA MET A 323 -1.15 17.72 0.42
C MET A 323 -2.03 16.72 1.21
N ARG A 324 -1.47 16.00 2.18
CA ARG A 324 -2.18 15.00 3.00
C ARG A 324 -2.23 15.36 4.49
N ASN A 325 -2.54 16.63 4.79
CA ASN A 325 -2.51 17.19 6.13
C ASN A 325 -3.90 17.29 6.78
N LEU A 326 -4.17 16.56 7.86
CA LEU A 326 -5.39 16.67 8.66
C LEU A 326 -5.30 17.78 9.73
N PRO A 327 -6.36 18.60 9.90
CA PRO A 327 -6.47 19.45 11.07
C PRO A 327 -6.55 18.60 12.35
N ALA A 328 -5.82 18.99 13.39
CA ALA A 328 -5.82 18.27 14.67
C ALA A 328 -7.24 18.10 15.26
N ALA A 329 -8.13 19.06 15.03
CA ALA A 329 -9.52 19.02 15.49
C ALA A 329 -10.35 17.88 14.87
N SER A 330 -9.95 17.36 13.70
CA SER A 330 -10.67 16.29 13.00
C SER A 330 -10.32 14.89 13.52
N LEU A 331 -9.27 14.74 14.34
CA LEU A 331 -8.77 13.43 14.76
C LEU A 331 -9.72 12.64 15.65
N VAL A 332 -10.60 13.32 16.40
CA VAL A 332 -11.60 12.63 17.24
C VAL A 332 -12.64 11.92 16.37
N ALA A 333 -13.15 12.59 15.33
CA ALA A 333 -14.09 11.99 14.38
C ALA A 333 -13.46 10.81 13.63
N VAL A 334 -12.18 10.95 13.25
CA VAL A 334 -11.40 9.87 12.63
C VAL A 334 -11.20 8.69 13.59
N ALA A 335 -10.97 8.92 14.89
CA ALA A 335 -10.87 7.87 15.89
C ALA A 335 -12.16 7.05 16.02
N GLU A 336 -13.31 7.72 16.01
CA GLU A 336 -14.61 7.03 16.02
C GLU A 336 -14.85 6.21 14.74
N ALA A 337 -14.36 6.68 13.59
CA ALA A 337 -14.43 5.94 12.35
C ALA A 337 -13.55 4.69 12.38
N ALA A 338 -12.32 4.80 12.88
CA ALA A 338 -11.39 3.68 13.02
C ALA A 338 -11.95 2.54 13.91
N GLU A 339 -12.68 2.88 14.98
CA GLU A 339 -13.34 1.89 15.84
C GLU A 339 -14.42 1.09 15.10
N ALA A 340 -15.13 1.71 14.15
CA ALA A 340 -16.18 1.08 13.37
C ALA A 340 -15.65 0.23 12.20
N THR A 341 -14.46 0.53 11.67
CA THR A 341 -13.92 -0.12 10.46
C THR A 341 -12.76 -1.08 10.71
N GLY A 342 -12.21 -1.14 11.93
CA GLY A 342 -11.09 -2.01 12.26
C GLY A 342 -9.77 -1.61 11.59
N ARG A 343 -8.82 -2.54 11.49
CA ARG A 343 -7.50 -2.32 10.88
C ARG A 343 -7.63 -2.17 9.36
N SER A 344 -7.37 -0.98 8.83
CA SER A 344 -7.30 -0.75 7.38
C SER A 344 -5.87 -0.92 6.86
N ARG A 345 -5.68 -1.66 5.76
CA ARG A 345 -4.43 -1.62 4.97
C ARG A 345 -4.64 -0.63 3.81
N GLY A 346 -3.84 0.44 3.74
CA GLY A 346 -3.90 1.48 2.70
C GLY A 346 -3.13 2.75 3.07
N ALA A 347 -2.85 3.60 2.08
CA ALA A 347 -2.19 4.90 2.28
C ALA A 347 -3.05 5.80 3.19
N VAL A 348 -2.41 6.54 4.09
CA VAL A 348 -2.94 6.86 5.41
C VAL A 348 -3.94 8.07 5.40
N ILE A 349 -4.02 8.92 4.34
CA ILE A 349 -5.15 9.90 4.21
C ILE A 349 -6.35 9.34 3.50
N ASP A 350 -6.13 8.55 2.44
CA ASP A 350 -7.21 7.82 1.80
C ASP A 350 -7.86 6.94 2.88
N THR A 351 -7.07 6.40 3.80
CA THR A 351 -7.52 5.73 5.02
C THR A 351 -8.47 6.57 5.90
N ALA A 352 -8.21 7.84 6.21
CA ALA A 352 -9.12 8.62 7.07
C ALA A 352 -10.48 8.91 6.39
N VAL A 353 -10.45 9.25 5.10
CA VAL A 353 -11.68 9.46 4.30
C VAL A 353 -12.40 8.12 4.06
N GLU A 354 -11.66 7.05 3.75
CA GLU A 354 -12.19 5.69 3.59
C GLU A 354 -12.75 5.12 4.89
N MET A 355 -12.16 5.41 6.05
CA MET A 355 -12.69 5.01 7.35
C MET A 355 -14.03 5.69 7.59
N LEU A 356 -14.13 7.00 7.32
CA LEU A 356 -15.39 7.74 7.42
C LEU A 356 -16.43 7.21 6.43
N VAL A 357 -16.04 6.95 5.17
CA VAL A 357 -16.93 6.37 4.15
C VAL A 357 -17.34 4.94 4.52
N GLY A 358 -16.42 4.12 5.02
CA GLY A 358 -16.65 2.73 5.44
C GLY A 358 -17.61 2.62 6.62
N ARG A 359 -17.59 3.60 7.54
CA ARG A 359 -18.60 3.77 8.61
C ARG A 359 -19.94 4.32 8.11
N GLY A 360 -20.03 4.76 6.84
CA GLY A 360 -21.22 5.42 6.29
C GLY A 360 -21.32 6.91 6.63
N ALA A 361 -20.30 7.51 7.24
CA ALA A 361 -20.19 8.94 7.56
C ALA A 361 -19.79 9.77 6.32
N VAL A 362 -20.48 9.58 5.19
CA VAL A 362 -20.14 10.19 3.90
C VAL A 362 -20.19 11.72 3.95
N ALA A 363 -21.06 12.31 4.78
CA ALA A 363 -21.14 13.76 4.96
C ALA A 363 -19.89 14.34 5.65
N GLU A 364 -19.37 13.64 6.67
CA GLU A 364 -18.15 14.02 7.38
C GLU A 364 -16.91 13.80 6.51
N ALA A 365 -16.87 12.69 5.77
CA ALA A 365 -15.85 12.45 4.74
C ALA A 365 -15.82 13.58 3.70
N ARG A 366 -16.99 14.11 3.31
CA ARG A 366 -17.13 15.24 2.38
C ARG A 366 -16.67 16.55 2.96
N ASP A 367 -17.12 16.87 4.16
CA ASP A 367 -16.69 18.09 4.85
C ASP A 367 -15.16 18.07 5.06
N LEU A 368 -14.59 16.93 5.44
CA LEU A 368 -13.15 16.75 5.52
C LEU A 368 -12.48 16.97 4.15
N PHE A 369 -12.98 16.33 3.08
CA PHE A 369 -12.46 16.49 1.72
C PHE A 369 -12.45 17.96 1.26
N VAL A 370 -13.51 18.71 1.56
CA VAL A 370 -13.64 20.14 1.26
C VAL A 370 -12.65 20.97 2.08
N ARG A 371 -12.57 20.74 3.39
CA ARG A 371 -11.70 21.50 4.30
C ARG A 371 -10.22 21.31 4.03
N LEU A 372 -9.84 20.14 3.51
CA LEU A 372 -8.49 19.86 3.05
C LEU A 372 -8.08 20.64 1.78
N GLY A 373 -8.93 21.53 1.27
CA GLY A 373 -8.59 22.38 0.12
C GLY A 373 -8.55 21.63 -1.20
N ARG A 374 -9.08 20.40 -1.27
CA ARG A 374 -9.04 19.56 -2.49
C ARG A 374 -9.75 20.21 -3.68
N ILE A 375 -10.79 21.00 -3.43
CA ILE A 375 -11.47 21.77 -4.48
C ILE A 375 -10.58 22.90 -5.02
N ASP A 376 -9.82 23.56 -4.14
CA ASP A 376 -8.92 24.64 -4.56
C ASP A 376 -7.71 24.10 -5.33
N GLU A 377 -7.25 22.90 -4.97
CA GLU A 377 -6.24 22.12 -5.72
C GLU A 377 -6.73 21.82 -7.14
N LEU A 378 -7.95 21.27 -7.27
CA LEU A 378 -8.57 21.00 -8.58
C LEU A 378 -8.69 22.24 -9.45
N ASN A 379 -8.91 23.40 -8.83
CA ASN A 379 -9.02 24.66 -9.54
C ASN A 379 -7.65 25.23 -9.98
N ARG A 380 -6.54 24.78 -9.38
CA ARG A 380 -5.18 25.28 -9.65
C ARG A 380 -4.38 24.42 -10.63
N VAL A 381 -4.69 23.14 -10.76
CA VAL A 381 -3.95 22.25 -11.65
C VAL A 381 -4.33 22.49 -13.11
N THR A 382 -3.33 22.76 -13.95
CA THR A 382 -3.46 22.61 -15.41
C THR A 382 -3.58 21.11 -15.71
N PHE A 383 -4.70 20.69 -16.27
CA PHE A 383 -5.04 19.28 -16.50
C PHE A 383 -4.08 18.65 -17.52
N ASP A 384 -2.98 18.09 -17.02
CA ASP A 384 -2.12 17.15 -17.74
C ASP A 384 -2.44 15.72 -17.26
N GLN A 385 -2.54 14.79 -18.20
CA GLN A 385 -3.44 13.63 -18.08
C GLN A 385 -3.02 12.55 -17.07
N GLU A 386 -1.78 12.53 -16.57
CA GLU A 386 -1.24 11.35 -15.87
C GLU A 386 -1.23 11.44 -14.33
N ARG A 387 -1.17 12.62 -13.71
CA ARG A 387 -0.97 12.76 -12.25
C ARG A 387 -2.23 13.05 -11.43
N VAL A 388 -3.28 13.60 -12.05
CA VAL A 388 -4.52 13.99 -11.35
C VAL A 388 -5.55 12.86 -11.32
N GLY A 389 -5.51 11.94 -12.29
CA GLY A 389 -6.45 10.81 -12.40
C GLY A 389 -6.61 10.08 -11.08
N VAL A 390 -5.52 9.57 -10.52
CA VAL A 390 -5.56 8.70 -9.32
C VAL A 390 -6.16 9.38 -8.06
N VAL A 391 -5.82 10.64 -7.80
CA VAL A 391 -6.28 11.38 -6.61
C VAL A 391 -7.74 11.82 -6.75
N PHE A 392 -8.12 12.27 -7.94
CA PHE A 392 -9.49 12.70 -8.20
C PHE A 392 -10.44 11.50 -8.38
N GLU A 393 -10.04 10.45 -9.11
CA GLU A 393 -10.87 9.29 -9.43
C GLU A 393 -11.29 8.49 -8.19
N THR A 394 -10.40 8.35 -7.21
CA THR A 394 -10.63 7.55 -6.01
C THR A 394 -11.43 8.32 -4.95
N LEU A 395 -11.05 9.58 -4.69
CA LEU A 395 -11.62 10.35 -3.57
C LEU A 395 -12.89 11.13 -3.93
N TRP A 396 -12.96 11.74 -5.14
CA TRP A 396 -14.19 12.40 -5.60
C TRP A 396 -15.34 11.38 -5.64
N ARG A 397 -15.11 10.18 -6.14
CA ARG A 397 -16.19 9.19 -6.29
C ARG A 397 -16.61 8.53 -4.98
N ALA A 398 -15.68 8.29 -4.05
CA ALA A 398 -16.02 7.76 -2.72
C ALA A 398 -16.86 8.74 -1.88
N VAL A 399 -16.66 10.05 -2.07
CA VAL A 399 -17.24 11.13 -1.24
C VAL A 399 -18.43 11.84 -1.90
N VAL A 400 -18.32 12.05 -3.22
CA VAL A 400 -19.30 12.75 -4.05
C VAL A 400 -20.22 11.74 -4.74
N GLY A 401 -19.68 10.67 -5.35
CA GLY A 401 -20.48 9.67 -6.08
C GLY A 401 -21.53 8.91 -5.26
N ARG A 402 -21.36 8.83 -3.92
CA ARG A 402 -22.32 8.19 -2.99
C ARG A 402 -23.16 9.19 -2.17
N GLY A 403 -23.06 10.48 -2.49
CA GLY A 403 -23.75 11.55 -1.78
C GLY A 403 -25.18 11.81 -2.25
N PRO A 404 -26.02 12.47 -1.43
CA PRO A 404 -27.25 13.09 -1.92
C PRO A 404 -26.92 14.06 -3.04
N LYS A 405 -27.64 13.97 -4.17
CA LYS A 405 -27.39 14.75 -5.39
C LYS A 405 -27.20 16.26 -5.14
N GLU A 406 -27.99 16.84 -4.25
CA GLU A 406 -27.90 18.27 -3.89
C GLU A 406 -26.52 18.65 -3.32
N ALA A 407 -25.93 17.79 -2.49
CA ALA A 407 -24.63 18.05 -1.90
C ALA A 407 -23.48 17.79 -2.89
N VAL A 408 -23.70 16.88 -3.85
CA VAL A 408 -22.80 16.65 -4.99
C VAL A 408 -22.76 17.88 -5.88
N ASP A 409 -23.94 18.37 -6.26
CA ASP A 409 -24.11 19.54 -7.11
C ASP A 409 -23.52 20.79 -6.44
N ALA A 410 -23.68 20.93 -5.11
CA ALA A 410 -23.09 22.04 -4.35
C ALA A 410 -21.55 22.02 -4.31
N VAL A 411 -20.93 20.84 -4.22
CA VAL A 411 -19.47 20.68 -4.29
C VAL A 411 -18.98 20.92 -5.72
N ALA A 412 -19.66 20.36 -6.73
CA ALA A 412 -19.36 20.58 -8.14
C ALA A 412 -19.46 22.06 -8.53
N ALA A 413 -20.42 22.81 -7.98
CA ALA A 413 -20.57 24.25 -8.22
C ALA A 413 -19.37 25.10 -7.73
N ARG A 414 -18.54 24.57 -6.81
CA ARG A 414 -17.32 25.26 -6.32
C ARG A 414 -16.11 25.05 -7.23
N ILE A 415 -16.24 24.22 -8.27
CA ILE A 415 -15.19 23.98 -9.24
C ILE A 415 -15.28 25.05 -10.33
N THR A 416 -14.26 25.91 -10.38
CA THR A 416 -14.18 27.06 -11.28
C THR A 416 -13.28 26.79 -12.49
N SER A 417 -12.39 25.80 -12.42
CA SER A 417 -11.53 25.40 -13.54
C SER A 417 -12.33 24.75 -14.67
N GLU A 418 -12.18 25.28 -15.88
CA GLU A 418 -12.83 24.74 -17.08
C GLU A 418 -12.32 23.32 -17.42
N GLY A 419 -11.03 23.04 -17.18
CA GLY A 419 -10.47 21.70 -17.34
C GLY A 419 -11.09 20.69 -16.37
N ALA A 420 -11.33 21.10 -15.12
CA ALA A 420 -11.96 20.27 -14.10
C ALA A 420 -13.43 19.97 -14.43
N LYS A 421 -14.17 20.99 -14.90
CA LYS A 421 -15.56 20.81 -15.35
C LYS A 421 -15.63 19.86 -16.54
N ALA A 422 -14.75 20.02 -17.54
CA ALA A 422 -14.69 19.15 -18.70
C ALA A 422 -14.35 17.70 -18.30
N TYR A 423 -13.40 17.51 -17.39
CA TYR A 423 -13.05 16.19 -16.87
C TYR A 423 -14.21 15.55 -16.10
N ILE A 424 -14.93 16.28 -15.25
CA ILE A 424 -16.12 15.77 -14.54
C ILE A 424 -17.20 15.33 -15.52
N ALA A 425 -17.51 16.18 -16.51
CA ALA A 425 -18.49 15.85 -17.53
C ALA A 425 -18.09 14.60 -18.34
N ARG A 426 -16.80 14.48 -18.68
CA ARG A 426 -16.24 13.27 -19.31
C ARG A 426 -16.44 12.05 -18.43
N VAL A 427 -16.11 12.14 -17.15
CA VAL A 427 -16.29 11.05 -16.17
C VAL A 427 -17.75 10.62 -16.04
N ASP A 428 -18.71 11.56 -15.98
CA ASP A 428 -20.13 11.24 -15.90
C ASP A 428 -20.63 10.53 -17.17
N GLY A 429 -20.12 10.95 -18.34
CA GLY A 429 -20.34 10.26 -19.61
C GLY A 429 -19.80 8.83 -19.58
N LEU A 430 -18.56 8.66 -19.11
CA LEU A 430 -17.92 7.34 -18.96
C LEU A 430 -18.63 6.46 -17.93
N ALA A 431 -19.15 7.00 -16.83
CA ALA A 431 -19.93 6.26 -15.84
C ALA A 431 -21.25 5.72 -16.44
N THR A 432 -21.89 6.53 -17.29
CA THR A 432 -23.10 6.11 -18.02
C THR A 432 -22.77 5.01 -19.02
N ARG A 433 -21.69 5.18 -19.79
CA ARG A 433 -21.19 4.19 -20.75
C ARG A 433 -20.78 2.88 -20.07
N MET A 434 -20.09 2.95 -18.95
CA MET A 434 -19.69 1.81 -18.12
C MET A 434 -20.91 0.98 -17.72
N ARG A 435 -21.97 1.60 -17.19
CA ARG A 435 -23.20 0.88 -16.82
C ARG A 435 -23.88 0.24 -18.03
N ALA A 436 -23.86 0.90 -19.19
CA ALA A 436 -24.38 0.34 -20.43
C ALA A 436 -23.57 -0.92 -20.85
N ILE A 437 -22.24 -0.85 -20.82
CA ILE A 437 -21.34 -1.98 -21.12
C ILE A 437 -21.58 -3.13 -20.14
N ALA A 438 -21.62 -2.87 -18.83
CA ALA A 438 -21.86 -3.87 -17.79
C ALA A 438 -23.26 -4.53 -17.88
N SER A 439 -24.22 -3.88 -18.54
CA SER A 439 -25.55 -4.43 -18.83
C SER A 439 -25.63 -5.22 -20.14
N GLY A 440 -24.52 -5.33 -20.88
CA GLY A 440 -24.42 -6.08 -22.13
C GLY A 440 -24.70 -5.28 -23.40
N THR A 441 -24.73 -3.94 -23.32
CA THR A 441 -24.94 -3.08 -24.49
C THR A 441 -23.66 -3.02 -25.32
N LYS A 442 -23.76 -3.35 -26.61
CA LYS A 442 -22.66 -3.18 -27.57
C LYS A 442 -22.54 -1.71 -27.96
N ALA A 443 -21.67 -0.97 -27.27
CA ALA A 443 -21.26 0.38 -27.67
C ALA A 443 -19.99 0.34 -28.53
N GLU A 444 -19.64 1.47 -29.13
CA GLU A 444 -18.29 1.69 -29.68
C GLU A 444 -17.25 1.37 -28.60
N GLU A 445 -16.07 0.89 -29.01
CA GLU A 445 -15.01 0.50 -28.09
C GLU A 445 -14.39 1.73 -27.41
N PRO A 446 -14.28 1.76 -26.08
CA PRO A 446 -13.56 2.81 -25.38
C PRO A 446 -12.08 2.80 -25.74
N ALA A 447 -11.46 3.98 -25.71
CA ALA A 447 -10.01 4.10 -25.75
C ALA A 447 -9.38 3.57 -24.44
N ASP A 448 -8.09 3.23 -24.48
CA ASP A 448 -7.37 2.63 -23.33
C ASP A 448 -7.42 3.52 -22.08
N ASP A 449 -7.32 4.83 -22.26
CA ASP A 449 -7.45 5.81 -21.18
C ASP A 449 -8.88 5.87 -20.63
N GLU A 450 -9.90 5.78 -21.48
CA GLU A 450 -11.30 5.67 -21.05
C GLU A 450 -11.58 4.38 -20.27
N TRP A 451 -10.93 3.27 -20.64
CA TRP A 451 -11.02 2.00 -19.92
C TRP A 451 -10.45 2.08 -18.52
N ALA A 452 -9.29 2.73 -18.35
CA ALA A 452 -8.69 2.97 -17.04
C ALA A 452 -9.66 3.78 -16.15
N VAL A 453 -10.14 4.93 -16.66
CA VAL A 453 -11.11 5.76 -15.92
C VAL A 453 -12.37 4.97 -15.58
N MET A 454 -12.89 4.14 -16.50
CA MET A 454 -14.06 3.30 -16.29
C MET A 454 -13.87 2.25 -15.19
N LEU A 455 -12.72 1.59 -15.17
CA LEU A 455 -12.35 0.63 -14.14
C LEU A 455 -12.28 1.31 -12.75
N ASP A 456 -11.73 2.52 -12.68
CA ASP A 456 -11.68 3.27 -11.42
C ASP A 456 -13.08 3.65 -10.92
N ILE A 457 -14.03 3.95 -11.83
CA ILE A 457 -15.43 4.20 -11.42
C ILE A 457 -16.01 2.94 -10.80
N ALA A 458 -15.74 1.78 -11.42
CA ALA A 458 -16.22 0.51 -10.94
C ALA A 458 -15.62 0.18 -9.56
N ILE A 459 -14.31 0.39 -9.36
CA ILE A 459 -13.62 0.18 -8.08
C ILE A 459 -14.23 1.07 -6.98
N ALA A 460 -14.42 2.37 -7.27
CA ALA A 460 -15.01 3.32 -6.33
C ALA A 460 -16.48 3.00 -5.98
N SER A 461 -17.25 2.44 -6.93
CA SER A 461 -18.63 2.00 -6.68
C SER A 461 -18.70 0.94 -5.58
N GLY A 462 -17.63 0.17 -5.44
CA GLY A 462 -17.57 -0.94 -4.54
C GLY A 462 -18.47 -2.12 -4.85
N ASP A 463 -19.05 -2.15 -6.05
CA ASP A 463 -19.73 -3.32 -6.56
C ASP A 463 -18.70 -4.26 -7.21
N PRO A 464 -18.41 -5.41 -6.59
CA PRO A 464 -17.38 -6.32 -7.07
C PRO A 464 -17.78 -6.97 -8.41
N ILE A 465 -19.08 -7.12 -8.67
CA ILE A 465 -19.61 -7.66 -9.93
C ILE A 465 -19.40 -6.64 -11.04
N LEU A 466 -19.71 -5.37 -10.78
CA LEU A 466 -19.50 -4.29 -11.75
C LEU A 466 -18.02 -4.20 -12.15
N MET A 467 -17.10 -4.20 -11.18
CA MET A 467 -15.65 -4.20 -11.42
C MET A 467 -15.23 -5.33 -12.36
N THR A 468 -15.64 -6.56 -12.03
CA THR A 468 -15.26 -7.77 -12.76
C THR A 468 -15.85 -7.78 -14.17
N LYS A 469 -17.09 -7.28 -14.36
CA LYS A 469 -17.71 -7.15 -15.68
C LYS A 469 -17.01 -6.13 -16.58
N ILE A 470 -16.55 -5.02 -16.02
CA ILE A 470 -15.82 -4.00 -16.78
C ILE A 470 -14.45 -4.52 -17.20
N ALA A 471 -13.70 -5.15 -16.28
CA ALA A 471 -12.45 -5.83 -16.62
C ALA A 471 -12.66 -6.88 -17.72
N ALA A 472 -13.70 -7.72 -17.61
CA ALA A 472 -14.03 -8.73 -18.60
C ALA A 472 -14.41 -8.17 -19.98
N SER A 473 -14.82 -6.90 -20.06
CA SER A 473 -15.25 -6.25 -21.31
C SER A 473 -14.09 -5.66 -22.12
N MET A 474 -12.90 -5.54 -21.53
CA MET A 474 -11.70 -5.02 -22.19
C MET A 474 -11.17 -6.04 -23.21
N LYS A 475 -10.97 -5.65 -24.47
CA LYS A 475 -10.47 -6.61 -25.47
C LYS A 475 -8.96 -6.81 -25.42
N ASP A 476 -8.20 -5.76 -25.13
CA ASP A 476 -6.76 -5.89 -24.96
C ASP A 476 -6.45 -6.80 -23.76
N ALA A 477 -5.62 -7.82 -23.99
CA ALA A 477 -5.31 -8.84 -22.99
C ALA A 477 -4.48 -8.29 -21.84
N GLY A 478 -3.55 -7.36 -22.11
CA GLY A 478 -2.69 -6.72 -21.12
C GLY A 478 -3.50 -5.80 -20.19
N LEU A 479 -4.36 -4.95 -20.76
CA LEU A 479 -5.29 -4.10 -20.02
C LEU A 479 -6.27 -4.93 -19.21
N ARG A 480 -6.89 -5.96 -19.80
CA ARG A 480 -7.84 -6.85 -19.13
C ARG A 480 -7.22 -7.59 -17.95
N SER A 481 -6.01 -8.13 -18.12
CA SER A 481 -5.29 -8.79 -17.03
C SER A 481 -4.94 -7.80 -15.92
N THR A 482 -4.39 -6.63 -16.28
CA THR A 482 -4.10 -5.55 -15.32
C THR A 482 -5.34 -5.10 -14.56
N ALA A 483 -6.49 -5.04 -15.24
CA ALA A 483 -7.76 -4.71 -14.62
C ALA A 483 -8.16 -5.78 -13.58
N PHE A 484 -8.11 -7.07 -13.94
CA PHE A 484 -8.41 -8.14 -12.99
C PHE A 484 -7.43 -8.20 -11.81
N VAL A 485 -6.17 -7.79 -12.00
CA VAL A 485 -5.21 -7.60 -10.91
C VAL A 485 -5.70 -6.54 -9.93
N GLN A 486 -6.11 -5.38 -10.42
CA GLN A 486 -6.64 -4.31 -9.56
C GLN A 486 -7.92 -4.72 -8.84
N VAL A 487 -8.84 -5.42 -9.53
CA VAL A 487 -10.06 -5.96 -8.91
C VAL A 487 -9.70 -6.93 -7.79
N THR A 488 -8.77 -7.85 -8.02
CA THR A 488 -8.33 -8.83 -7.02
C THR A 488 -7.82 -8.16 -5.74
N LYS A 489 -6.96 -7.14 -5.89
CA LYS A 489 -6.44 -6.35 -4.76
C LYS A 489 -7.58 -5.71 -3.98
N ASN A 490 -8.52 -5.05 -4.67
CA ASN A 490 -9.64 -4.37 -4.02
C ASN A 490 -10.59 -5.33 -3.27
N LEU A 491 -10.92 -6.49 -3.86
CA LEU A 491 -11.76 -7.49 -3.21
C LEU A 491 -11.11 -8.06 -1.95
N TRP A 492 -9.80 -8.25 -2.00
CA TRP A 492 -9.07 -8.78 -0.87
C TRP A 492 -8.99 -7.79 0.29
N GLU A 493 -8.64 -6.53 -0.01
CA GLU A 493 -8.61 -5.45 0.98
C GLU A 493 -9.95 -5.27 1.68
N ARG A 494 -11.07 -5.57 1.01
CA ARG A 494 -12.41 -5.55 1.62
C ARG A 494 -12.72 -6.77 2.44
N ALA A 495 -12.36 -7.97 1.98
CA ALA A 495 -12.61 -9.21 2.73
C ALA A 495 -11.81 -9.27 4.04
N ALA A 496 -10.68 -8.55 4.11
CA ALA A 496 -9.87 -8.43 5.32
C ALA A 496 -10.43 -7.42 6.34
N ARG A 497 -11.29 -6.48 5.92
CA ARG A 497 -12.03 -5.56 6.80
C ARG A 497 -13.27 -6.27 7.33
#